data_AF-A0A3S1R0I7-F1
#
_entry.id   AF-A0A3S1R0I7-F1
#
_cell.length_a   1.000
_cell.length_b   1.000
_cell.length_c   1.000
_cell.angle_alpha   90.00
_cell.angle_beta   90.00
_cell.angle_gamma   90.00
#
_symmetry.space_group_name_H-M   'P 1'
#
loop_
_entity.id
_entity.type
_entity.pdbx_description
1 polymer ?
#
loop_
_entity_poly.entity_id
_entity_poly.type
_entity_poly.pdbx_seq_one_letter_code
_entity_poly.pdbx_strand_id
1 'polypeptide(L)'
;ATGAAFRDAVASLGDYELLAEPDIAKALIEYYSANPDFIWISGISLNSRAQDAVRVLGEASSYGLTPADYTVEVPAAGASSTDANAQLKELVRFEMALSARVLRYAHDAQNGRVDPNRMTGYYDFPAKPLDLQGVLKTLAHTQQVRTYLESRHPQNAEYQALRVELEALQASAENEIVVDPKLLLKPGETSPELPKLLTLIARNLDDEMGGAYGEVLSRLATSDVYDPEL
;
A
#
# COMPACT_ATOMS: atom_id res chain seq x y z
N ALA A 1 -28.89 12.98 17.58
CA ALA A 1 -27.97 13.08 18.75
C ALA A 1 -26.50 12.99 18.32
N THR A 2 -26.15 12.15 17.33
CA THR A 2 -24.77 12.00 16.81
C THR A 2 -24.15 13.29 16.27
N GLY A 3 -24.89 14.07 15.47
CA GLY A 3 -24.28 15.25 14.85
C GLY A 3 -23.97 16.45 15.74
N ALA A 4 -24.47 16.49 16.98
CA ALA A 4 -24.00 17.46 17.97
C ALA A 4 -22.61 17.06 18.50
N ALA A 5 -22.47 15.79 18.90
CA ALA A 5 -21.19 15.24 19.36
C ALA A 5 -20.09 15.31 18.30
N PHE A 6 -20.42 15.10 17.03
CA PHE A 6 -19.48 15.28 15.92
C PHE A 6 -18.97 16.72 15.82
N ARG A 7 -19.87 17.71 15.86
CA ARG A 7 -19.48 19.13 15.77
C ARG A 7 -18.60 19.56 16.94
N ASP A 8 -18.91 19.10 18.15
CA ASP A 8 -18.09 19.37 19.34
C ASP A 8 -16.70 18.72 19.20
N ALA A 9 -16.63 17.50 18.66
CA ALA A 9 -15.37 16.82 18.39
C ALA A 9 -14.53 17.57 17.33
N VAL A 10 -15.13 17.99 16.21
CA VAL A 10 -14.43 18.76 15.17
C VAL A 10 -13.98 20.13 15.70
N ALA A 11 -14.77 20.79 16.54
CA ALA A 11 -14.36 22.05 17.17
C ALA A 11 -13.12 21.89 18.07
N SER A 12 -12.84 20.68 18.57
CA SER A 12 -11.65 20.38 19.37
C SER A 12 -10.36 20.22 18.56
N LEU A 13 -10.43 20.23 17.21
CA LEU A 13 -9.30 20.10 16.29
C LEU A 13 -8.52 21.41 16.04
N GLY A 14 -8.66 22.44 16.88
CA GLY A 14 -8.03 23.75 16.65
C GLY A 14 -6.49 23.73 16.53
N ASP A 15 -5.83 22.66 16.99
CA ASP A 15 -4.39 22.43 16.92
C ASP A 15 -3.97 21.35 15.91
N TYR A 16 -4.92 20.78 15.16
CA TYR A 16 -4.67 19.67 14.26
C TYR A 16 -4.46 20.14 12.81
N GLU A 17 -3.29 19.83 12.28
CA GLU A 17 -2.97 20.06 10.87
C GLU A 17 -3.10 18.76 10.08
N LEU A 18 -4.00 18.76 9.09
CA LEU A 18 -4.13 17.68 8.11
C LEU A 18 -3.70 18.20 6.75
N LEU A 19 -2.60 17.65 6.23
CA LEU A 19 -2.16 17.92 4.87
C LEU A 19 -2.91 17.02 3.88
N ALA A 20 -3.56 17.65 2.91
CA ALA A 20 -4.25 16.99 1.81
C ALA A 20 -4.18 17.86 0.54
N GLU A 21 -4.36 17.24 -0.61
CA GLU A 21 -4.47 17.92 -1.90
C GLU A 21 -5.68 18.89 -1.89
N PRO A 22 -5.61 20.04 -2.59
CA PRO A 22 -6.64 21.10 -2.48
C PRO A 22 -8.07 20.61 -2.73
N ASP A 23 -8.27 19.77 -3.75
CA ASP A 23 -9.59 19.22 -4.08
C ASP A 23 -10.09 18.23 -3.04
N ILE A 24 -9.18 17.47 -2.41
CA ILE A 24 -9.50 16.56 -1.31
C ILE A 24 -9.90 17.37 -0.07
N ALA A 25 -9.10 18.35 0.32
CA ALA A 25 -9.42 19.24 1.45
C ALA A 25 -10.78 19.91 1.27
N LYS A 26 -11.06 20.42 0.06
CA LYS A 26 -12.36 20.98 -0.30
C LYS A 26 -13.49 19.96 -0.15
N ALA A 27 -13.31 18.74 -0.68
CA ALA A 27 -14.32 17.68 -0.59
C ALA A 27 -14.61 17.24 0.85
N LEU A 28 -13.60 17.17 1.73
CA LEU A 28 -13.81 16.89 3.15
C LEU A 28 -14.67 17.97 3.82
N ILE A 29 -14.32 19.25 3.60
CA ILE A 29 -15.05 20.38 4.19
C ILE A 29 -16.51 20.37 3.72
N GLU A 30 -16.74 20.24 2.41
CA GLU A 30 -18.08 20.23 1.83
C GLU A 30 -18.90 19.04 2.37
N TYR A 31 -18.31 17.84 2.41
CA TYR A 31 -18.99 16.65 2.87
C TYR A 31 -19.38 16.72 4.36
N TYR A 32 -18.44 17.00 5.25
CA TYR A 32 -18.69 16.98 6.71
C TYR A 32 -19.47 18.20 7.19
N SER A 33 -19.45 19.32 6.46
CA SER A 33 -20.36 20.45 6.73
C SER A 33 -21.81 20.08 6.44
N ALA A 34 -22.05 19.34 5.36
CA ALA A 34 -23.38 18.88 4.97
C ALA A 34 -23.85 17.64 5.77
N ASN A 35 -22.90 16.78 6.18
CA ASN A 35 -23.15 15.52 6.87
C ASN A 35 -22.31 15.46 8.16
N PRO A 36 -22.72 16.16 9.24
CA PRO A 36 -21.97 16.21 10.48
C PRO A 36 -22.15 14.91 11.27
N ASP A 37 -21.59 13.81 10.78
CA ASP A 37 -21.59 12.50 11.44
C ASP A 37 -20.35 11.69 11.04
N PHE A 38 -20.02 10.67 11.84
CA PHE A 38 -18.86 9.82 11.61
C PHE A 38 -19.15 8.73 10.55
N ILE A 39 -18.25 8.60 9.58
CA ILE A 39 -18.17 7.50 8.62
C ILE A 39 -17.45 6.31 9.26
N TRP A 40 -16.32 6.54 9.92
CA TRP A 40 -15.37 5.48 10.28
C TRP A 40 -15.50 5.04 11.74
N ILE A 41 -16.14 5.85 12.58
CA ILE A 41 -16.24 5.62 14.02
C ILE A 41 -17.67 5.28 14.42
N SER A 42 -17.81 4.45 15.44
CA SER A 42 -19.08 4.16 16.09
C SER A 42 -18.85 4.08 17.60
N GLY A 43 -19.41 5.04 18.33
CA GLY A 43 -19.11 5.23 19.75
C GLY A 43 -17.65 5.65 19.93
N ILE A 44 -16.87 4.82 20.61
CA ILE A 44 -15.45 5.06 20.93
C ILE A 44 -14.50 4.12 20.18
N SER A 45 -14.95 3.55 19.05
CA SER A 45 -14.20 2.53 18.32
C SER A 45 -14.39 2.63 16.81
N LEU A 46 -13.40 2.12 16.08
CA LEU A 46 -13.46 1.96 14.63
C LEU A 46 -14.53 0.94 14.26
N ASN A 47 -15.38 1.29 13.30
CA ASN A 47 -16.36 0.37 12.74
C ASN A 47 -15.74 -0.53 11.66
N SER A 48 -16.52 -1.49 11.12
CA SER A 48 -16.07 -2.42 10.08
C SER A 48 -15.56 -1.71 8.83
N ARG A 49 -16.20 -0.60 8.43
CA ARG A 49 -15.81 0.19 7.25
C ARG A 49 -14.42 0.78 7.41
N ALA A 50 -14.09 1.27 8.61
CA ALA A 50 -12.77 1.80 8.91
C ALA A 50 -11.69 0.72 8.84
N GLN A 51 -11.97 -0.45 9.43
CA GLN A 51 -11.05 -1.58 9.40
C GLN A 51 -10.79 -2.06 7.98
N ASP A 52 -11.83 -2.15 7.14
CA ASP A 52 -11.70 -2.53 5.74
C ASP A 52 -10.95 -1.48 4.92
N ALA A 53 -11.24 -0.19 5.13
CA ALA A 53 -10.51 0.88 4.47
C ALA A 53 -9.01 0.83 4.81
N VAL A 54 -8.66 0.79 6.10
CA VAL A 54 -7.25 0.71 6.54
C VAL A 54 -6.54 -0.51 5.93
N ARG A 55 -7.21 -1.66 5.89
CA ARG A 55 -6.66 -2.88 5.28
C ARG A 55 -6.37 -2.69 3.80
N VAL A 56 -7.33 -2.17 3.03
CA VAL A 56 -7.18 -1.91 1.59
C VAL A 56 -6.06 -0.90 1.31
N LEU A 57 -5.95 0.16 2.12
CA LEU A 57 -4.88 1.14 2.00
C LEU A 57 -3.50 0.52 2.28
N GLY A 58 -3.41 -0.41 3.25
CA GLY A 58 -2.19 -1.16 3.54
C GLY A 58 -1.78 -2.11 2.42
N GLU A 59 -2.74 -2.65 1.68
CA GLU A 59 -2.53 -3.56 0.54
C GLU A 59 -2.26 -2.82 -0.80
N ALA A 60 -2.08 -1.50 -0.77
CA ALA A 60 -1.90 -0.67 -1.95
C ALA A 60 -0.74 -1.12 -2.87
N SER A 61 0.29 -1.78 -2.31
CA SER A 61 1.41 -2.35 -3.07
C SER A 61 0.97 -3.43 -4.06
N SER A 62 -0.08 -4.20 -3.76
CA SER A 62 -0.66 -5.21 -4.67
C SER A 62 -1.38 -4.61 -5.89
N TYR A 63 -1.56 -3.29 -5.88
CA TYR A 63 -2.15 -2.51 -6.97
C TYR A 63 -1.12 -1.58 -7.66
N GLY A 64 0.18 -1.73 -7.35
CA GLY A 64 1.24 -0.89 -7.89
C GLY A 64 1.31 0.51 -7.29
N LEU A 65 0.66 0.74 -6.14
CA LEU A 65 0.72 1.99 -5.38
C LEU A 65 1.67 1.85 -4.18
N THR A 66 2.05 2.95 -3.54
CA THR A 66 2.94 2.93 -2.36
C THR A 66 2.13 3.03 -1.07
N PRO A 67 2.06 1.99 -0.21
CA PRO A 67 1.24 2.01 1.00
C PRO A 67 1.52 3.19 1.95
N ALA A 68 2.78 3.62 2.05
CA ALA A 68 3.18 4.75 2.89
C ALA A 68 2.47 6.07 2.53
N ASP A 69 2.00 6.22 1.29
CA ASP A 69 1.24 7.40 0.84
C ASP A 69 -0.20 7.42 1.36
N TYR A 70 -0.68 6.31 1.93
CA TYR A 70 -2.07 6.15 2.41
C TYR A 70 -2.15 5.76 3.89
N THR A 71 -1.02 5.70 4.58
CA THR A 71 -0.97 5.34 6.01
C THR A 71 -1.77 6.33 6.85
N VAL A 72 -2.50 5.78 7.81
CA VAL A 72 -3.24 6.52 8.83
C VAL A 72 -2.86 5.96 10.19
N GLU A 73 -2.64 6.83 11.16
CA GLU A 73 -2.43 6.41 12.55
C GLU A 73 -3.75 5.88 13.13
N VAL A 74 -3.78 4.59 13.48
CA VAL A 74 -4.97 3.93 14.02
C VAL A 74 -5.00 4.11 15.54
N PRO A 75 -6.06 4.72 16.12
CA PRO A 75 -6.23 4.83 17.57
C PRO A 75 -6.21 3.46 18.24
N ALA A 76 -5.52 3.35 19.38
CA ALA A 76 -5.38 2.08 20.09
C ALA A 76 -6.74 1.57 20.61
N ALA A 77 -7.10 0.34 20.23
CA ALA A 77 -8.32 -0.30 20.71
C ALA A 77 -8.23 -0.57 22.22
N GLY A 78 -9.19 -0.05 22.99
CA GLY A 78 -9.27 -0.33 24.43
C GLY A 78 -8.24 0.41 25.28
N ALA A 79 -7.52 1.39 24.74
CA ALA A 79 -6.88 2.40 25.57
C ALA A 79 -7.99 3.18 26.27
N SER A 80 -8.36 2.73 27.46
CA SER A 80 -9.07 3.54 28.44
C SER A 80 -8.11 4.66 28.80
N SER A 81 -7.99 5.67 27.94
CA SER A 81 -7.43 6.93 28.38
C SER A 81 -8.26 7.33 29.59
N THR A 82 -7.60 7.66 30.69
CA THR A 82 -8.26 8.28 31.84
C THR A 82 -8.88 9.63 31.47
N ASP A 83 -8.63 10.11 30.26
CA ASP A 83 -9.16 11.33 29.66
C ASP A 83 -10.01 11.03 28.40
N ALA A 84 -11.32 11.12 28.55
CA ALA A 84 -12.28 10.95 27.45
C ALA A 84 -12.13 11.99 26.34
N ASN A 85 -11.62 13.19 26.66
CA ASN A 85 -11.41 14.25 25.66
C ASN A 85 -10.21 13.94 24.77
N ALA A 86 -9.14 13.38 25.33
CA ALA A 86 -7.99 12.93 24.54
C ALA A 86 -8.37 11.82 23.56
N GLN A 87 -9.16 10.85 24.00
CA GLN A 87 -9.67 9.79 23.12
C GLN A 87 -10.56 10.34 22.01
N LEU A 88 -11.47 11.26 22.34
CA LEU A 88 -12.33 11.89 21.33
C LEU A 88 -11.50 12.64 20.28
N LYS A 89 -10.42 13.33 20.68
CA LYS A 89 -9.49 14.00 19.78
C LYS A 89 -8.78 13.02 18.84
N GLU A 90 -8.27 11.91 19.35
CA GLU A 90 -7.64 10.88 18.52
C GLU A 90 -8.63 10.29 17.50
N LEU A 91 -9.85 10.02 17.94
CA LEU A 91 -10.92 9.50 17.07
C LEU A 91 -11.26 10.50 15.96
N VAL A 92 -11.51 11.77 16.27
CA VAL A 92 -11.85 12.75 15.21
C VAL A 92 -10.66 13.08 14.30
N ARG A 93 -9.42 13.01 14.79
CA ARG A 93 -8.22 13.08 13.93
C ARG A 93 -8.15 11.89 12.96
N PHE A 94 -8.40 10.69 13.46
CA PHE A 94 -8.50 9.48 12.64
C PHE A 94 -9.61 9.59 11.58
N GLU A 95 -10.79 10.11 11.96
CA GLU A 95 -11.91 10.33 11.04
C GLU A 95 -11.50 11.17 9.83
N MET A 96 -10.86 12.31 10.09
CA MET A 96 -10.42 13.24 9.05
C MET A 96 -9.27 12.64 8.23
N ALA A 97 -8.27 12.06 8.89
CA ALA A 97 -7.12 11.45 8.23
C ALA A 97 -7.52 10.30 7.30
N LEU A 98 -8.36 9.37 7.77
CA LEU A 98 -8.81 8.24 6.96
C LEU A 98 -9.65 8.72 5.77
N SER A 99 -10.52 9.71 5.97
CA SER A 99 -11.29 10.31 4.87
C SER A 99 -10.39 10.89 3.78
N ALA A 100 -9.35 11.64 4.15
CA ALA A 100 -8.41 12.20 3.19
C ALA A 100 -7.59 11.12 2.47
N ARG A 101 -7.08 10.11 3.20
CA ARG A 101 -6.28 9.03 2.58
C ARG A 101 -7.11 8.13 1.67
N VAL A 102 -8.38 7.87 2.00
CA VAL A 102 -9.27 7.11 1.11
C VAL A 102 -9.59 7.88 -0.16
N LEU A 103 -9.79 9.20 -0.08
CA LEU A 103 -9.97 10.03 -1.28
C LEU A 103 -8.73 10.07 -2.15
N ARG A 104 -7.54 10.20 -1.55
CA ARG A 104 -6.27 10.14 -2.28
C ARG A 104 -6.09 8.79 -2.96
N TYR A 105 -6.35 7.69 -2.24
CA TYR A 105 -6.30 6.35 -2.81
C TYR A 105 -7.26 6.17 -3.99
N ALA A 106 -8.51 6.60 -3.85
CA ALA A 106 -9.51 6.50 -4.92
C ALA A 106 -9.11 7.32 -6.15
N HIS A 107 -8.53 8.51 -5.94
CA HIS A 107 -7.97 9.33 -6.99
C HIS A 107 -6.82 8.62 -7.71
N ASP A 108 -5.82 8.13 -6.96
CA ASP A 108 -4.63 7.49 -7.51
C ASP A 108 -4.97 6.17 -8.21
N ALA A 109 -5.92 5.40 -7.68
CA ALA A 109 -6.41 4.18 -8.30
C ALA A 109 -7.06 4.43 -9.66
N GLN A 110 -7.82 5.52 -9.82
CA GLN A 110 -8.52 5.85 -11.06
C GLN A 110 -7.63 6.58 -12.08
N ASN A 111 -6.85 7.54 -11.59
CA ASN A 111 -6.15 8.53 -12.42
C ASN A 111 -4.64 8.26 -12.53
N GLY A 112 -4.09 7.39 -11.69
CA GLY A 112 -2.66 7.27 -11.49
C GLY A 112 -2.11 8.40 -10.60
N ARG A 113 -0.91 8.18 -10.06
CA ARG A 113 -0.22 9.12 -9.17
C ARG A 113 0.47 10.28 -9.89
N VAL A 114 0.76 10.09 -11.17
CA VAL A 114 1.54 11.04 -11.98
C VAL A 114 0.61 11.69 -12.98
N ASP A 115 0.56 13.02 -12.97
CA ASP A 115 -0.11 13.81 -14.01
C ASP A 115 0.79 13.90 -15.26
N PRO A 116 0.44 13.23 -16.37
CA PRO A 116 1.27 13.24 -17.56
C PRO A 116 1.37 14.62 -18.20
N ASN A 117 0.34 15.46 -18.08
CA ASN A 117 0.29 16.79 -18.66
C ASN A 117 1.28 17.75 -17.99
N ARG A 118 1.77 17.41 -16.78
CA ARG A 118 2.81 18.15 -16.08
C ARG A 118 4.23 17.70 -16.42
N MET A 119 4.41 16.55 -17.06
CA MET A 119 5.72 16.03 -17.42
C MET A 119 6.31 16.73 -18.64
N THR A 120 5.49 16.95 -19.67
CA THR A 120 5.87 17.75 -20.86
C THR A 120 4.65 18.48 -21.39
N GLY A 121 4.83 19.67 -22.00
CA GLY A 121 3.73 20.42 -22.61
C GLY A 121 3.17 19.81 -23.91
N TYR A 122 3.67 18.65 -24.34
CA TYR A 122 3.19 17.94 -25.53
C TYR A 122 2.05 16.96 -25.23
N TYR A 123 1.81 16.66 -23.96
CA TYR A 123 0.70 15.81 -23.54
C TYR A 123 -0.54 16.67 -23.28
N ASP A 124 -1.65 16.28 -23.90
CA ASP A 124 -2.98 16.84 -23.65
C ASP A 124 -3.97 15.69 -23.42
N PHE A 125 -3.81 15.02 -22.28
CA PHE A 125 -4.75 14.00 -21.84
C PHE A 125 -5.95 14.66 -21.16
N PRO A 126 -7.19 14.24 -21.50
CA PRO A 126 -8.38 14.77 -20.84
C PRO A 126 -8.38 14.38 -19.36
N ALA A 127 -8.81 15.31 -18.52
CA ALA A 127 -9.03 15.03 -17.10
C ALA A 127 -10.06 13.90 -16.94
N LYS A 128 -9.78 12.98 -16.02
CA LYS A 128 -10.69 11.91 -15.61
C LYS A 128 -11.33 12.34 -14.29
N PRO A 129 -12.49 13.02 -14.32
CA PRO A 129 -13.07 13.57 -13.09
C PRO A 129 -13.44 12.46 -12.12
N LEU A 130 -13.22 12.72 -10.83
CA LEU A 130 -13.67 11.88 -9.74
C LEU A 130 -14.51 12.73 -8.80
N ASP A 131 -15.76 12.31 -8.56
CA ASP A 131 -16.63 12.93 -7.56
C ASP A 131 -16.18 12.51 -6.16
N LEU A 132 -15.28 13.29 -5.56
CA LEU A 132 -14.72 13.04 -4.24
C LEU A 132 -15.79 13.09 -3.13
N GLN A 133 -16.77 13.98 -3.23
CA GLN A 133 -17.89 13.99 -2.27
C GLN A 133 -18.76 12.73 -2.42
N GLY A 134 -19.02 12.31 -3.66
CA GLY A 134 -19.72 11.06 -3.97
C GLY A 134 -19.01 9.83 -3.44
N VAL A 135 -17.68 9.83 -3.42
CA VAL A 135 -16.87 8.78 -2.78
C VAL A 135 -17.16 8.70 -1.28
N LEU A 136 -17.06 9.81 -0.54
CA LEU A 136 -17.38 9.83 0.89
C LEU A 136 -18.82 9.43 1.16
N LYS A 137 -19.77 9.95 0.36
CA LYS A 137 -21.20 9.59 0.47
C LYS A 137 -21.44 8.09 0.29
N THR A 138 -20.73 7.45 -0.64
CA THR A 138 -20.87 6.01 -0.87
C THR A 138 -20.28 5.22 0.29
N LEU A 139 -19.08 5.59 0.75
CA LEU A 139 -18.40 4.97 1.89
C LEU A 139 -19.18 5.14 3.21
N ALA A 140 -19.93 6.23 3.34
CA ALA A 140 -20.82 6.49 4.45
C ALA A 140 -22.03 5.52 4.55
N HIS A 141 -22.29 4.70 3.54
CA HIS A 141 -23.45 3.79 3.54
C HIS A 141 -23.12 2.34 3.13
N THR A 142 -22.05 2.12 2.36
CA THR A 142 -21.68 0.78 1.91
C THR A 142 -21.05 -0.06 3.02
N GLN A 143 -21.38 -1.35 3.06
CA GLN A 143 -20.64 -2.35 3.82
C GLN A 143 -19.59 -3.08 2.98
N GLN A 144 -19.53 -2.79 1.67
CA GLN A 144 -18.57 -3.38 0.73
C GLN A 144 -17.47 -2.36 0.42
N VAL A 145 -16.78 -1.86 1.45
CA VAL A 145 -15.74 -0.82 1.31
C VAL A 145 -14.62 -1.31 0.40
N ARG A 146 -14.15 -2.55 0.63
CA ARG A 146 -13.13 -3.19 -0.20
C ARG A 146 -13.53 -3.18 -1.68
N THR A 147 -14.65 -3.81 -2.02
CA THR A 147 -15.14 -3.90 -3.40
C THR A 147 -15.30 -2.53 -4.04
N TYR A 148 -15.78 -1.54 -3.28
CA TYR A 148 -15.93 -0.18 -3.79
C TYR A 148 -14.58 0.47 -4.12
N LEU A 149 -13.60 0.40 -3.21
CA LEU A 149 -12.26 0.96 -3.44
C LEU A 149 -11.52 0.22 -4.57
N GLU A 150 -11.63 -1.11 -4.61
CA GLU A 150 -11.02 -1.93 -5.66
C GLU A 150 -11.62 -1.63 -7.05
N SER A 151 -12.90 -1.26 -7.11
CA SER A 151 -13.55 -0.85 -8.37
C SER A 151 -13.00 0.45 -8.97
N ARG A 152 -12.21 1.22 -8.21
CA ARG A 152 -11.58 2.46 -8.71
C ARG A 152 -10.39 2.18 -9.62
N HIS A 153 -9.77 1.00 -9.50
CA HIS A 153 -8.65 0.61 -10.36
C HIS A 153 -9.12 0.31 -11.78
N PRO A 154 -8.22 0.38 -12.78
CA PRO A 154 -8.54 -0.07 -14.13
C PRO A 154 -9.04 -1.52 -14.14
N GLN A 155 -10.06 -1.80 -14.95
CA GLN A 155 -10.70 -3.13 -15.01
C GLN A 155 -10.37 -3.87 -16.32
N ASN A 156 -9.44 -3.36 -17.13
CA ASN A 156 -9.06 -3.98 -18.39
C ASN A 156 -8.14 -5.19 -18.17
N ALA A 157 -8.06 -6.05 -19.19
CA ALA A 157 -7.31 -7.30 -19.10
C ALA A 157 -5.80 -7.05 -18.91
N GLU A 158 -5.28 -5.99 -19.51
CA GLU A 158 -3.87 -5.62 -19.44
C GLU A 158 -3.46 -5.24 -18.01
N TYR A 159 -4.28 -4.46 -17.30
CA TYR A 159 -4.03 -4.12 -15.90
C TYR A 159 -4.08 -5.35 -15.00
N GLN A 160 -5.04 -6.25 -15.21
CA GLN A 160 -5.11 -7.49 -14.43
C GLN A 160 -3.89 -8.39 -14.69
N ALA A 161 -3.43 -8.49 -15.94
CA ALA A 161 -2.20 -9.22 -16.26
C ALA A 161 -0.98 -8.61 -15.55
N LEU A 162 -0.85 -7.28 -15.55
CA LEU A 162 0.24 -6.59 -14.84
C LEU A 162 0.21 -6.84 -13.33
N ARG A 163 -0.98 -6.96 -12.72
CA ARG A 163 -1.10 -7.28 -11.30
C ARG A 163 -0.65 -8.71 -10.97
N VAL A 164 -0.98 -9.67 -11.83
CA VAL A 164 -0.52 -11.07 -11.67
C VAL A 164 1.01 -11.12 -11.76
N GLU A 165 1.61 -10.43 -12.74
CA GLU A 165 3.06 -10.36 -12.85
C GLU A 165 3.70 -9.64 -11.66
N LEU A 166 3.08 -8.58 -11.14
CA LEU A 166 3.56 -7.88 -9.95
C LEU A 166 3.59 -8.80 -8.72
N GLU A 167 2.54 -9.59 -8.52
CA GLU A 167 2.48 -10.58 -7.44
C GLU A 167 3.58 -11.64 -7.59
N ALA A 168 3.78 -12.17 -8.81
CA ALA A 168 4.86 -13.12 -9.09
C ALA A 168 6.24 -12.53 -8.83
N LEU A 169 6.48 -11.27 -9.23
CA LEU A 169 7.73 -10.56 -8.96
C LEU A 169 7.95 -10.35 -7.46
N GLN A 170 6.93 -9.95 -6.71
CA GLN A 170 7.02 -9.78 -5.25
C GLN A 170 7.35 -11.10 -4.55
N ALA A 171 6.67 -12.20 -4.91
CA ALA A 171 6.96 -13.53 -4.38
C ALA A 171 8.38 -14.00 -4.75
N SER A 172 8.88 -13.63 -5.92
CA SER A 172 10.25 -13.97 -6.34
C SER A 172 11.32 -13.16 -5.60
N ALA A 173 11.03 -11.89 -5.26
CA ALA A 173 11.95 -11.01 -4.53
C ALA A 173 12.15 -11.46 -3.08
N GLU A 174 11.12 -12.02 -2.44
CA GLU A 174 11.26 -12.67 -1.12
C GLU A 174 12.23 -13.87 -1.15
N ASN A 175 12.46 -14.44 -2.34
CA ASN A 175 13.40 -15.53 -2.59
C ASN A 175 14.70 -15.05 -3.27
N GLU A 176 14.97 -13.74 -3.31
CA GLU A 176 16.16 -13.20 -3.95
C GLU A 176 17.40 -13.47 -3.11
N ILE A 177 18.34 -14.23 -3.69
CA ILE A 177 19.64 -14.49 -3.10
C ILE A 177 20.59 -13.41 -3.62
N VAL A 178 21.01 -12.50 -2.75
CA VAL A 178 21.94 -11.42 -3.10
C VAL A 178 23.38 -11.88 -2.87
N VAL A 179 24.17 -11.84 -3.95
CA VAL A 179 25.62 -12.08 -3.95
C VAL A 179 26.33 -10.73 -4.05
N ASP A 180 27.46 -10.55 -3.37
CA ASP A 180 28.28 -9.34 -3.51
C ASP A 180 28.67 -9.12 -4.99
N PRO A 181 28.26 -8.00 -5.63
CA PRO A 181 28.56 -7.73 -7.03
C PRO A 181 30.06 -7.53 -7.32
N LYS A 182 30.90 -7.39 -6.28
CA LYS A 182 32.35 -7.30 -6.40
C LYS A 182 33.05 -8.65 -6.18
N LEU A 183 32.29 -9.73 -5.97
CA LEU A 183 32.85 -11.07 -5.83
C LEU A 183 33.67 -11.42 -7.07
N LEU A 184 34.98 -11.61 -6.87
CA LEU A 184 35.90 -12.17 -7.84
C LEU A 184 36.54 -13.38 -7.18
N LEU A 185 36.23 -14.57 -7.71
CA LEU A 185 36.66 -15.84 -7.15
C LEU A 185 37.39 -16.64 -8.22
N LYS A 186 38.61 -17.07 -7.92
CA LYS A 186 39.40 -17.96 -8.78
C LYS A 186 39.35 -19.40 -8.26
N PRO A 187 39.60 -20.41 -9.12
CA PRO A 187 39.69 -21.79 -8.66
C PRO A 187 40.69 -21.94 -7.51
N GLY A 188 40.25 -22.59 -6.43
CA GLY A 188 40.99 -22.78 -5.17
C GLY A 188 40.80 -21.68 -4.12
N GLU A 189 40.14 -20.56 -4.44
CA GLU A 189 39.88 -19.48 -3.47
C GLU A 189 38.62 -19.77 -2.64
N THR A 190 38.55 -19.17 -1.44
CA THR A 190 37.42 -19.34 -0.50
C THR A 190 36.61 -18.05 -0.41
N SER A 191 35.29 -18.15 -0.49
CA SER A 191 34.36 -17.04 -0.27
C SER A 191 33.07 -17.51 0.40
N PRO A 192 32.58 -16.79 1.44
CA PRO A 192 31.28 -17.07 2.07
C PRO A 192 30.09 -16.74 1.14
N GLU A 193 30.35 -16.10 -0.01
CA GLU A 193 29.34 -15.80 -1.01
C GLU A 193 29.18 -16.93 -2.04
N LEU A 194 30.08 -17.92 -2.06
CA LEU A 194 30.03 -19.03 -3.02
C LEU A 194 28.76 -19.89 -2.87
N PRO A 195 28.32 -20.32 -1.67
CA PRO A 195 27.07 -21.08 -1.52
C PRO A 195 25.84 -20.37 -2.10
N LYS A 196 25.79 -19.04 -1.95
CA LYS A 196 24.73 -18.20 -2.51
C LYS A 196 24.75 -18.22 -4.04
N LEU A 197 25.93 -18.10 -4.64
CA LEU A 197 26.13 -18.19 -6.08
C LEU A 197 25.73 -19.57 -6.65
N LEU A 198 26.14 -20.65 -5.98
CA LEU A 198 25.79 -22.02 -6.40
C LEU A 198 24.28 -22.26 -6.30
N THR A 199 23.63 -21.72 -5.28
CA THR A 199 22.15 -21.78 -5.15
C THR A 199 21.45 -21.02 -6.28
N LEU A 200 21.96 -19.84 -6.66
CA LEU A 200 21.44 -19.08 -7.81
C LEU A 200 21.59 -19.82 -9.13
N ILE A 201 22.76 -20.44 -9.36
CA ILE A 201 23.02 -21.24 -10.56
C ILE A 201 22.04 -22.41 -10.59
N ALA A 202 21.98 -23.21 -9.51
CA ALA A 202 21.12 -24.38 -9.42
C ALA A 202 19.62 -24.06 -9.62
N ARG A 203 19.16 -22.89 -9.14
CA ARG A 203 17.76 -22.43 -9.32
C ARG A 203 17.39 -22.17 -10.77
N ASN A 204 18.35 -21.78 -11.60
CA ASN A 204 18.12 -21.29 -12.97
C ASN A 204 18.65 -22.24 -14.06
N LEU A 205 19.00 -23.48 -13.73
CA LEU A 205 19.40 -24.48 -14.72
C LEU A 205 18.18 -24.94 -15.54
N ASP A 206 18.40 -25.15 -16.84
CA ASP A 206 17.48 -25.93 -17.66
C ASP A 206 17.68 -27.44 -17.43
N ASP A 207 16.78 -28.25 -18.02
CA ASP A 207 16.79 -29.71 -17.81
C ASP A 207 18.09 -30.37 -18.27
N GLU A 208 18.72 -29.86 -19.33
CA GLU A 208 19.97 -30.38 -19.89
C GLU A 208 21.15 -30.10 -18.95
N MET A 209 21.30 -28.85 -18.52
CA MET A 209 22.35 -28.42 -17.60
C MET A 209 22.14 -29.00 -16.19
N GLY A 210 20.89 -29.15 -15.75
CA GLY A 210 20.53 -29.82 -14.51
C GLY A 210 20.97 -31.29 -14.50
N GLY A 211 20.78 -32.01 -15.60
CA GLY A 211 21.25 -33.39 -15.75
C GLY A 211 22.78 -33.52 -15.77
N ALA A 212 23.48 -32.56 -16.39
CA ALA A 212 24.93 -32.60 -16.52
C ALA A 212 25.69 -32.18 -15.25
N TYR A 213 25.21 -31.16 -14.53
CA TYR A 213 25.94 -30.51 -13.43
C TYR A 213 25.23 -30.59 -12.07
N GLY A 214 23.99 -31.09 -12.02
CA GLY A 214 23.18 -31.10 -10.81
C GLY A 214 23.80 -31.88 -9.64
N GLU A 215 24.46 -33.01 -9.91
CA GLU A 215 25.14 -33.80 -8.87
C GLU A 215 26.34 -33.04 -8.26
N VAL A 216 27.15 -32.40 -9.09
CA VAL A 216 28.31 -31.61 -8.66
C VAL A 216 27.85 -30.41 -7.83
N LEU A 217 26.85 -29.67 -8.32
CA LEU A 217 26.28 -28.53 -7.61
C LEU A 217 25.61 -28.94 -6.29
N SER A 218 24.90 -30.07 -6.25
CA SER A 218 24.27 -30.55 -5.02
C SER A 218 25.31 -30.97 -3.97
N ARG A 219 26.42 -31.60 -4.39
CA ARG A 219 27.49 -32.01 -3.49
C ARG A 219 28.24 -30.82 -2.90
N LEU A 220 28.45 -29.78 -3.71
CA LEU A 220 29.25 -28.61 -3.35
C LEU A 220 28.39 -27.40 -2.92
N ALA A 221 27.07 -27.56 -2.77
CA ALA A 221 26.12 -26.49 -2.51
C ALA A 221 26.45 -25.62 -1.28
N THR A 222 27.07 -26.21 -0.25
CA THR A 222 27.48 -25.52 0.98
C THR A 222 28.99 -25.27 1.06
N SER A 223 29.72 -25.47 -0.03
CA SER A 223 31.17 -25.22 -0.08
C SER A 223 31.43 -23.73 -0.15
N ASP A 224 32.32 -23.26 0.72
CA ASP A 224 32.88 -21.91 0.61
C ASP A 224 34.11 -21.89 -0.31
N VAL A 225 34.62 -23.04 -0.75
CA VAL A 225 35.80 -23.16 -1.62
C VAL A 225 35.38 -23.39 -3.07
N TYR A 226 35.93 -22.59 -3.98
CA TYR A 226 35.78 -22.81 -5.42
C TYR A 226 36.65 -24.00 -5.84
N ASP A 227 36.09 -25.20 -5.71
CA ASP A 227 36.74 -26.44 -6.12
C ASP A 227 36.98 -26.44 -7.64
N PRO A 228 38.13 -26.94 -8.15
CA PRO A 228 38.36 -27.07 -9.59
C PRO A 228 37.37 -27.96 -10.34
N GLU A 229 36.58 -28.79 -9.63
CA GLU A 229 35.48 -29.57 -10.19
C GLU A 229 34.20 -28.75 -10.46
N LEU A 230 34.09 -27.53 -9.91
CA LEU A 230 33.06 -26.53 -10.23
C LEU A 230 33.44 -25.71 -11.46
#